data_AF-A0A091P4Y2-F1
#
_entry.id   AF-A0A091P4Y2-F1
#
_cell.length_a   1.000
_cell.length_b   1.000
_cell.length_c   1.000
_cell.angle_alpha   90.00
_cell.angle_beta   90.00
_cell.angle_gamma   90.00
#
_symmetry.space_group_name_H-M   'P 1'
#
loop_
_entity.id
_entity.type
_entity.pdbx_description
1 polymer ?
#
loop_
_entity_poly.entity_id
_entity_poly.type
_entity_poly.pdbx_seq_one_letter_code
_entity_poly.pdbx_strand_id
1 'polypeptide(L)'
;MPESSVRPGQLCCVMVSKRWYRVIIHRVINDQEVEVFYAYYGNLDIVQKSWLRFLKEWCYLKLPAQAIPCSLACIKPVEGTWSNAATLLFKELCGFKLLLGLVDECVNGILHLFIDTSTKEDVYFHHVLSDGECADNCRENIPSQVRREVCP
;
A
#
# COMPACT_ATOMS: atom_id res chain seq x y z
N MET A 1 -3.51 6.06 -25.23
CA MET A 1 -4.06 4.69 -25.12
C MET A 1 -5.50 4.77 -25.63
N PRO A 2 -6.03 3.78 -26.40
CA PRO A 2 -7.43 3.82 -26.82
C PRO A 2 -8.37 3.82 -25.61
N GLU A 3 -9.48 4.56 -25.69
CA GLU A 3 -10.44 4.71 -24.58
C GLU A 3 -10.97 3.35 -24.10
N SER A 4 -11.20 2.41 -25.02
CA SER A 4 -11.63 1.04 -24.73
C SER A 4 -10.67 0.22 -23.85
N SER A 5 -9.42 0.67 -23.72
CA SER A 5 -8.40 0.05 -22.88
C SER A 5 -8.25 0.73 -21.52
N VAL A 6 -8.90 1.88 -21.30
CA VAL A 6 -8.88 2.61 -20.03
C VAL A 6 -9.95 2.02 -19.12
N ARG A 7 -9.59 0.98 -18.36
CA ARG A 7 -10.52 0.27 -17.45
C ARG A 7 -9.83 -0.19 -16.17
N PRO A 8 -10.57 -0.36 -15.05
CA PRO A 8 -10.03 -0.92 -13.81
C PRO A 8 -9.22 -2.20 -14.04
N GLY A 9 -8.11 -2.34 -13.33
CA GLY A 9 -7.18 -3.47 -13.43
C GLY A 9 -6.20 -3.41 -14.61
N GLN A 10 -6.34 -2.47 -15.55
CA GLN A 10 -5.38 -2.35 -16.66
C GLN A 10 -4.01 -1.87 -16.17
N LEU A 11 -2.99 -2.72 -16.32
CA LEU A 11 -1.60 -2.33 -16.14
C LEU A 11 -1.12 -1.47 -17.32
N CYS A 12 -0.54 -0.32 -17.00
CA CYS A 12 -0.03 0.65 -17.98
C CYS A 12 1.13 1.47 -17.35
N CYS A 13 1.50 2.56 -17.99
CA CYS A 13 2.45 3.51 -17.42
C CYS A 13 2.00 4.96 -17.58
N VAL A 14 2.48 5.79 -16.66
CA VAL A 14 2.26 7.25 -16.66
C VAL A 14 3.61 7.96 -16.55
N MET A 15 3.76 9.10 -17.21
CA MET A 15 4.92 9.96 -17.03
C MET A 15 4.59 11.06 -16.02
N VAL A 16 5.36 11.13 -14.93
CA VAL A 16 5.28 12.20 -13.93
C VAL A 16 6.68 12.75 -13.72
N SER A 17 6.85 14.07 -13.81
CA SER A 17 8.14 14.75 -13.60
C SER A 17 9.30 14.13 -14.40
N LYS A 18 9.05 13.82 -15.68
CA LYS A 18 10.00 13.19 -16.63
C LYS A 18 10.44 11.76 -16.28
N ARG A 19 9.74 11.08 -15.36
CA ARG A 19 9.97 9.67 -15.02
C ARG A 19 8.74 8.84 -15.35
N TRP A 20 8.95 7.63 -15.86
CA TRP A 20 7.88 6.68 -16.14
C TRP A 20 7.65 5.78 -14.94
N TYR A 21 6.38 5.58 -14.61
CA TYR A 21 5.97 4.71 -13.51
C TYR A 21 5.00 3.66 -14.02
N ARG A 22 5.15 2.43 -13.53
CA ARG A 22 4.17 1.36 -13.72
C ARG A 22 2.99 1.60 -12.81
N VAL A 23 1.81 1.67 -13.41
CA VAL A 23 0.57 1.93 -12.68
C VAL A 23 -0.55 1.00 -13.13
N ILE A 24 -1.47 0.71 -12.23
CA ILE A 24 -2.68 -0.04 -12.49
C ILE A 24 -3.84 0.94 -12.41
N ILE A 25 -4.72 0.98 -13.40
CA ILE A 25 -5.93 1.80 -13.31
C ILE A 25 -6.80 1.23 -12.20
N HIS A 26 -7.04 2.01 -11.15
CA HIS A 26 -7.87 1.61 -10.02
C HIS A 26 -9.35 1.84 -10.36
N ARG A 27 -9.70 3.06 -10.80
CA ARG A 27 -11.05 3.40 -11.29
C ARG A 27 -11.02 4.56 -12.26
N VAL A 28 -12.06 4.64 -13.10
CA VAL A 28 -12.31 5.79 -13.96
C VAL A 28 -13.11 6.82 -13.17
N ILE A 29 -12.62 8.06 -13.10
CA ILE A 29 -13.27 9.13 -12.34
C ILE A 29 -14.26 9.87 -13.22
N ASN A 30 -13.83 10.23 -14.44
CA ASN A 30 -14.64 10.93 -15.44
C ASN A 30 -14.07 10.71 -16.84
N ASP A 31 -14.50 11.50 -17.82
CA ASP A 31 -14.06 11.39 -19.21
C ASP A 31 -12.58 11.70 -19.43
N GLN A 32 -11.93 12.47 -18.54
CA GLN A 32 -10.55 12.93 -18.67
C GLN A 32 -9.59 12.30 -17.66
N GLU A 33 -10.08 11.86 -16.52
CA GLU A 33 -9.28 11.48 -15.35
C GLU A 33 -9.54 10.05 -14.89
N VAL A 34 -8.48 9.43 -14.38
CA VAL A 34 -8.51 8.14 -13.72
C VAL A 34 -7.74 8.21 -12.42
N GLU A 35 -8.13 7.37 -11.48
CA GLU A 35 -7.31 7.09 -10.29
C GLU A 35 -6.45 5.88 -10.59
N VAL A 36 -5.15 6.00 -10.35
CA VAL A 36 -4.16 4.95 -10.64
C VAL A 36 -3.40 4.57 -9.38
N PHE A 37 -3.02 3.30 -9.30
CA PHE A 37 -2.18 2.76 -8.24
C PHE A 37 -0.75 2.55 -8.74
N TYR A 38 0.21 3.10 -8.01
CA TYR A 38 1.62 2.94 -8.31
C TYR A 38 2.12 1.60 -7.78
N ALA A 39 2.25 0.61 -8.66
CA ALA A 39 2.55 -0.79 -8.31
C ALA A 39 3.88 -1.02 -7.55
N TYR A 40 4.75 0.00 -7.49
CA TYR A 40 6.03 -0.05 -6.78
C TYR A 40 6.03 0.73 -5.46
N TYR A 41 5.11 1.67 -5.30
CA TYR A 41 5.10 2.60 -4.18
C TYR A 41 3.86 2.41 -3.29
N GLY A 42 2.79 1.81 -3.81
CA GLY A 42 1.59 1.50 -3.04
C GLY A 42 0.62 2.68 -2.88
N ASN A 43 0.92 3.86 -3.44
CA ASN A 43 0.04 5.02 -3.37
C ASN A 43 -0.96 5.06 -4.55
N LEU A 44 -2.10 5.71 -4.29
CA LEU A 44 -3.06 6.11 -5.31
C LEU A 44 -2.82 7.57 -5.69
N ASP A 45 -3.08 7.92 -6.96
CA ASP A 45 -3.08 9.30 -7.42
C ASP A 45 -4.07 9.47 -8.58
N ILE A 46 -4.52 10.71 -8.82
CA ILE A 46 -5.38 11.05 -9.95
C ILE A 46 -4.52 11.60 -11.08
N VAL A 47 -4.67 11.00 -12.27
CA VAL A 47 -3.91 11.40 -13.46
C VAL A 47 -4.82 11.56 -14.67
N GLN A 48 -4.40 12.37 -15.63
CA GLN A 48 -5.11 12.47 -16.90
C GLN A 48 -4.95 11.20 -17.73
N LYS A 49 -6.03 10.72 -18.35
CA LYS A 49 -6.01 9.62 -19.32
C LYS A 49 -5.02 9.87 -20.45
N SER A 50 -4.87 11.13 -20.85
CA SER A 50 -3.95 11.60 -21.88
C SER A 50 -2.47 11.31 -21.55
N TRP A 51 -2.14 11.06 -20.28
CA TRP A 51 -0.78 10.74 -19.82
C TRP A 51 -0.49 9.23 -19.82
N LEU A 52 -1.53 8.39 -19.93
CA LEU A 52 -1.38 6.94 -19.90
C LEU A 52 -0.83 6.39 -21.23
N ARG A 53 0.12 5.48 -21.13
CA ARG A 53 0.67 4.73 -22.27
C ARG A 53 0.68 3.23 -21.95
N PHE A 54 0.62 2.42 -23.01
CA PHE A 54 0.88 1.00 -22.86
C PHE A 54 2.35 0.77 -22.51
N LEU A 55 2.60 -0.27 -21.72
CA LEU A 55 3.94 -0.80 -21.54
C LEU A 55 4.39 -1.42 -22.87
N LYS A 56 5.45 -0.87 -23.46
CA LYS A 56 5.95 -1.30 -24.77
C LYS A 56 6.54 -2.70 -24.79
N GLU A 57 7.02 -3.20 -23.65
CA GLU A 57 7.92 -4.35 -23.64
C GLU A 57 7.57 -5.35 -22.54
N TRP A 58 7.57 -6.63 -22.92
CA TRP A 58 7.32 -7.76 -22.04
C TRP A 58 8.28 -7.82 -20.84
N CYS A 59 9.49 -7.28 -20.98
CA CYS A 59 10.48 -7.22 -19.90
C CYS A 59 9.97 -6.40 -18.70
N TYR A 60 9.15 -5.37 -18.94
CA TYR A 60 8.53 -4.56 -17.88
C TYR A 60 7.35 -5.26 -17.19
N LEU A 61 6.92 -6.42 -17.71
CA LEU A 61 5.89 -7.26 -17.09
C LEU A 61 6.49 -8.36 -16.22
N LYS A 62 7.80 -8.66 -16.35
CA LYS A 62 8.45 -9.75 -15.62
C LYS A 62 8.56 -9.50 -14.12
N LEU A 63 8.77 -8.26 -13.73
CA LEU A 63 8.91 -7.92 -12.33
C LEU A 63 7.50 -7.80 -11.72
N PRO A 64 7.17 -8.57 -10.67
CA PRO A 64 5.90 -8.42 -9.98
C PRO A 64 5.80 -7.02 -9.35
N ALA A 65 4.58 -6.62 -8.96
CA ALA A 65 4.38 -5.44 -8.13
C ALA A 65 5.30 -5.53 -6.88
N GLN A 66 5.94 -4.42 -6.54
CA GLN A 66 6.90 -4.37 -5.43
C GLN A 66 6.28 -3.82 -4.16
N ALA A 67 5.19 -3.04 -4.28
CA ALA A 67 4.39 -2.63 -3.14
C ALA A 67 3.51 -3.81 -2.70
N ILE A 68 3.86 -4.42 -1.57
CA ILE A 68 3.10 -5.53 -0.98
C ILE A 68 2.20 -4.95 0.11
N PRO A 69 0.88 -5.21 0.08
CA PRO A 69 -0.02 -4.77 1.13
C PRO A 69 0.31 -5.49 2.44
N CYS A 70 0.38 -4.73 3.53
CA CYS A 70 0.66 -5.25 4.85
C CYS A 70 -0.19 -4.58 5.93
N SER A 71 -0.21 -5.19 7.11
CA SER A 71 -0.86 -4.69 8.31
C SER A 71 -0.01 -5.02 9.53
N LEU A 72 -0.12 -4.23 10.60
CA LEU A 72 0.50 -4.59 11.87
C LEU A 72 -0.24 -5.76 12.50
N ALA A 73 0.51 -6.74 12.98
CA ALA A 73 -0.05 -7.89 13.66
C ALA A 73 -0.53 -7.54 15.08
N CYS A 74 -1.54 -8.26 15.55
CA CYS A 74 -2.06 -8.24 16.92
C CYS A 74 -2.57 -6.90 17.47
N ILE A 75 -2.86 -5.91 16.61
CA ILE A 75 -3.52 -4.66 17.02
C ILE A 75 -4.71 -4.29 16.15
N LYS A 76 -5.62 -3.52 16.74
CA LYS A 76 -6.82 -2.98 16.10
C LYS A 76 -7.06 -1.53 16.54
N PRO A 77 -7.84 -0.74 15.79
CA PRO A 77 -8.23 0.60 16.23
C PRO A 77 -9.16 0.55 17.45
N VAL A 78 -8.97 1.51 18.36
CA VAL A 78 -9.75 1.65 19.62
C VAL A 78 -11.25 1.85 19.34
N GLU A 79 -11.60 2.72 18.38
CA GLU A 79 -12.99 3.07 18.04
C GLU A 79 -13.43 2.50 16.67
N GLY A 80 -12.86 1.36 16.26
CA GLY A 80 -13.18 0.72 14.97
C GLY A 80 -12.52 1.35 13.74
N THR A 81 -12.03 2.60 13.84
CA THR A 81 -11.19 3.26 12.83
C THR A 81 -9.91 3.83 13.44
N TRP A 82 -8.81 3.77 12.69
CA TRP A 82 -7.53 4.31 13.15
C TRP A 82 -7.59 5.83 13.33
N SER A 83 -7.20 6.33 14.50
CA SER A 83 -7.16 7.76 14.78
C SER A 83 -6.04 8.46 14.02
N ASN A 84 -6.18 9.77 13.81
CA ASN A 84 -5.11 10.58 13.20
C ASN A 84 -3.81 10.49 14.02
N ALA A 85 -3.91 10.50 15.35
CA ALA A 85 -2.76 10.35 16.24
C ALA A 85 -2.04 9.00 16.01
N ALA A 86 -2.79 7.89 15.97
CA ALA A 86 -2.24 6.56 15.71
C ALA A 86 -1.53 6.48 14.35
N THR A 87 -2.15 7.04 13.30
CA THR A 87 -1.55 7.02 11.95
C THR A 87 -0.32 7.92 11.81
N LEU A 88 -0.25 9.04 12.53
CA LEU A 88 0.93 9.92 12.57
C LEU A 88 2.09 9.25 13.32
N LEU A 89 1.81 8.66 14.49
CA LEU A 89 2.81 7.92 15.26
C LEU A 89 3.36 6.74 14.44
N PHE A 90 2.50 5.96 13.78
CA PHE A 90 2.94 4.89 12.88
C PHE A 90 3.84 5.40 11.74
N LYS A 91 3.50 6.54 11.12
CA LYS A 91 4.34 7.15 10.07
C LYS A 91 5.71 7.58 10.59
N GLU A 92 5.76 8.13 11.80
CA GLU A 92 7.01 8.53 12.45
C GLU A 92 7.89 7.31 12.74
N LEU A 93 7.30 6.25 13.30
CA LEU A 93 7.98 4.97 13.56
C LEU A 93 8.52 4.34 12.27
N CYS A 94 7.76 4.42 11.17
CA CYS A 94 8.16 3.93 9.85
C CYS A 94 9.18 4.82 9.11
N GLY A 95 9.47 6.04 9.61
CA GLY A 95 10.20 7.08 8.88
C GLY A 95 11.51 6.61 8.25
N PHE A 96 11.93 7.24 7.14
CA PHE A 96 12.99 6.87 6.17
C PHE A 96 14.19 6.01 6.63
N LYS A 97 13.91 4.82 7.15
CA LYS A 97 14.88 3.86 7.66
C LYS A 97 14.51 2.48 7.16
N LEU A 98 15.52 1.61 7.08
CA LEU A 98 15.29 0.21 6.79
C LEU A 98 14.66 -0.44 8.02
N LEU A 99 13.50 -1.07 7.84
CA LEU A 99 12.81 -1.83 8.87
C LEU A 99 12.96 -3.31 8.57
N LEU A 100 13.11 -4.11 9.61
CA LEU A 100 12.95 -5.55 9.53
C LEU A 100 11.55 -5.90 10.05
N GLY A 101 10.80 -6.62 9.22
CA GLY A 101 9.47 -7.13 9.57
C GLY A 101 9.52 -8.64 9.76
N LEU A 102 9.00 -9.12 10.89
CA LEU A 102 8.70 -10.54 11.08
C LEU A 102 7.27 -10.79 10.59
N VAL A 103 7.10 -11.78 9.72
CA VAL A 103 5.77 -12.17 9.22
C VAL A 103 5.14 -13.11 10.23
N ASP A 104 4.01 -12.70 10.78
CA ASP A 104 3.17 -13.53 11.65
C ASP A 104 2.33 -14.48 10.78
N GLU A 105 1.54 -13.91 9.86
CA GLU A 105 0.74 -14.66 8.89
C GLU A 105 0.43 -13.87 7.62
N CYS A 106 -0.14 -14.55 6.62
CA CYS A 106 -0.65 -13.94 5.39
C CYS A 106 -2.13 -14.28 5.23
N VAL A 107 -2.97 -13.26 5.32
CA VAL A 107 -4.43 -13.40 5.24
C VAL A 107 -4.93 -12.63 4.02
N ASN A 108 -5.55 -13.33 3.06
CA ASN A 108 -6.08 -12.73 1.82
C ASN A 108 -5.05 -11.89 1.04
N GLY A 109 -3.78 -12.31 1.02
CA GLY A 109 -2.70 -11.60 0.33
C GLY A 109 -2.14 -10.39 1.07
N ILE A 110 -2.58 -10.15 2.32
CA ILE A 110 -2.06 -9.11 3.20
C ILE A 110 -1.12 -9.74 4.21
N LEU A 111 0.11 -9.24 4.28
CA LEU A 111 1.09 -9.69 5.26
C LEU A 111 0.84 -9.01 6.62
N HIS A 112 0.64 -9.80 7.67
CA HIS A 112 0.60 -9.32 9.04
C HIS A 112 2.00 -9.37 9.64
N LEU A 113 2.49 -8.21 10.06
CA LEU A 113 3.88 -8.00 10.41
C LEU A 113 4.04 -7.49 11.84
N PHE A 114 5.08 -7.98 12.51
CA PHE A 114 5.70 -7.27 13.62
C PHE A 114 6.86 -6.44 13.07
N ILE A 115 6.89 -5.14 13.34
CA ILE A 115 7.85 -4.22 12.69
C ILE A 115 8.82 -3.62 13.72
N ASP A 116 10.11 -3.68 13.36
CA ASP A 116 11.34 -3.06 13.87
C ASP A 116 12.26 -3.88 14.80
N THR A 117 13.10 -4.74 14.20
CA THR A 117 14.31 -5.32 14.83
C THR A 117 15.61 -4.68 14.30
N SER A 118 15.55 -3.42 13.82
CA SER A 118 16.67 -2.79 13.11
C SER A 118 17.82 -2.36 14.04
N THR A 119 17.61 -2.39 15.35
CA THR A 119 18.60 -2.01 16.36
C THR A 119 19.04 -3.21 17.20
N LYS A 120 19.87 -3.00 18.23
CA LYS A 120 20.21 -4.07 19.18
C LYS A 120 19.02 -4.53 20.02
N GLU A 121 18.02 -3.68 20.16
CA GLU A 121 16.77 -3.97 20.85
C GLU A 121 15.63 -3.96 19.83
N ASP A 122 14.76 -4.96 19.92
CA ASP A 122 13.59 -5.06 19.08
C ASP A 122 12.53 -4.08 19.59
N VAL A 123 12.09 -3.18 18.71
CA VAL A 123 10.99 -2.25 18.97
C VAL A 123 9.76 -2.77 18.25
N TYR A 124 8.85 -3.42 18.97
CA TYR A 124 7.63 -3.91 18.35
C TYR A 124 6.59 -2.80 18.26
N PHE A 125 6.26 -2.35 17.03
CA PHE A 125 5.34 -1.22 16.84
C PHE A 125 3.94 -1.43 17.45
N HIS A 126 3.49 -2.68 17.56
CA HIS A 126 2.22 -3.00 18.18
C HIS A 126 2.19 -2.68 19.68
N HIS A 127 3.31 -2.85 20.39
CA HIS A 127 3.46 -2.40 21.78
C HIS A 127 3.45 -0.88 21.87
N VAL A 128 4.25 -0.20 21.03
CA VAL A 128 4.34 1.28 21.05
C VAL A 128 2.98 1.93 20.83
N LEU A 129 2.19 1.41 19.88
CA LEU A 129 0.85 1.93 19.60
C LEU A 129 -0.15 1.61 20.72
N SER A 130 -0.03 0.45 21.36
CA SER A 130 -0.92 0.06 22.47
C SER A 130 -0.62 0.84 23.75
N ASP A 131 0.66 0.98 24.10
CA ASP A 131 1.13 1.72 25.27
C ASP A 131 0.81 3.22 25.16
N GLY A 132 0.78 3.75 23.93
CA GLY A 132 0.33 5.11 23.63
C GLY A 132 -1.18 5.27 23.56
N GLU A 133 -1.98 4.27 23.96
CA GLU A 133 -3.45 4.24 23.87
C GLU A 133 -3.98 4.55 22.45
N CYS A 134 -3.16 4.30 21.43
CA CYS A 134 -3.47 4.55 20.02
C CYS A 134 -4.05 3.31 19.33
N ALA A 135 -3.95 2.14 19.97
CA ALA A 135 -4.43 0.86 19.49
C ALA A 135 -4.85 -0.04 20.64
N ASP A 136 -5.79 -0.96 20.38
CA ASP A 136 -6.08 -2.08 21.28
C ASP A 136 -5.36 -3.33 20.79
N ASN A 137 -4.91 -4.16 21.74
CA ASN A 137 -4.41 -5.50 21.42
C ASN A 137 -5.56 -6.40 20.93
N CYS A 138 -5.28 -7.24 19.93
CA CYS A 138 -6.18 -8.26 19.44
C CYS A 138 -5.49 -9.63 19.36
N ARG A 139 -6.26 -10.70 19.63
CA ARG A 139 -5.73 -12.09 19.63
C ARG A 139 -5.58 -12.68 18.23
N GLU A 140 -6.39 -12.20 17.31
CA GLU A 140 -6.40 -12.62 15.91
C GLU A 140 -6.19 -11.40 15.03
N ASN A 141 -5.47 -11.57 13.93
CA ASN A 141 -5.28 -10.48 13.00
C ASN A 141 -6.59 -10.21 12.25
N ILE A 142 -7.06 -8.98 12.35
CA ILE A 142 -8.27 -8.55 11.66
C ILE A 142 -7.86 -8.17 10.24
N PRO A 143 -8.47 -8.79 9.20
CA PRO A 143 -8.21 -8.38 7.82
C PRO A 143 -8.50 -6.89 7.69
N SER A 144 -7.50 -6.12 7.26
CA SER A 144 -7.70 -4.71 7.00
C SER A 144 -8.73 -4.56 5.87
N GLN A 145 -9.56 -3.51 5.92
CA GLN A 145 -10.44 -3.16 4.80
C GLN A 145 -9.66 -2.62 3.59
N VAL A 146 -8.35 -2.88 3.49
CA VAL A 146 -7.51 -2.47 2.36
C VAL A 146 -8.18 -2.97 1.10
N ARG A 147 -8.59 -2.02 0.25
CA ARG A 147 -9.34 -2.29 -0.97
C ARG A 147 -8.52 -3.26 -1.81
N ARG A 148 -9.03 -4.49 -1.96
CA ARG A 148 -8.44 -5.57 -2.77
C ARG A 148 -8.40 -5.25 -4.28
N GLU A 149 -8.87 -4.07 -4.67
CA GLU A 149 -9.16 -3.69 -6.05
C GLU A 149 -7.90 -3.41 -6.89
N VAL A 150 -6.68 -3.61 -6.36
CA VAL A 150 -5.47 -3.17 -7.08
C VAL A 150 -4.26 -4.10 -7.12
N CYS A 151 -4.35 -5.31 -6.56
CA CYS A 151 -3.34 -6.34 -6.80
C CYS A 151 -3.99 -7.55 -7.50
N PRO A 152 -3.71 -7.78 -8.80
CA PRO A 152 -4.12 -8.98 -9.52
C PRO A 152 -3.34 -10.23 -9.07
#